data_AF-A0A962HW68-F1
#
_entry.id   AF-A0A962HW68-F1
#
_cell.length_a   1.000
_cell.length_b   1.000
_cell.length_c   1.000
_cell.angle_alpha   90.00
_cell.angle_beta   90.00
_cell.angle_gamma   90.00
#
_symmetry.space_group_name_H-M   'P 1'
#
loop_
_entity.id
_entity.type
_entity.pdbx_description
1 polymer ?
#
loop_
_entity_poly.entity_id
_entity_poly.type
_entity_poly.pdbx_seq_one_letter_code
_entity_poly.pdbx_strand_id
1 'polypeptide(L)'
;MTEPNKRPLPQASPEPAFFDNAAVDNLIAVVLELGSELWVQRQRMRLIEKLLAQGGVVTAEAIERYAESDTERAAAASERQAFIDRIYGAFARPRVAATPSDEP
;
A
#
# COMPACT_ATOMS: atom_id res chain seq x y z
N MET A 1 33.81 18.80 39.80
CA MET A 1 33.00 17.88 38.98
C MET A 1 32.15 18.74 38.05
N THR A 2 32.59 18.92 36.81
CA THR A 2 31.89 19.71 35.80
C THR A 2 30.96 18.78 35.04
N GLU A 3 29.67 19.13 34.95
CA GLU A 3 28.68 18.34 34.22
C GLU A 3 29.05 18.17 32.74
N PRO A 4 28.78 17.00 32.13
CA PRO A 4 29.08 16.79 30.72
C PRO A 4 28.13 17.62 29.85
N ASN A 5 28.72 18.42 28.95
CA ASN A 5 28.03 19.23 27.96
C ASN A 5 27.14 18.35 27.06
N LYS A 6 25.82 18.41 27.26
CA LYS A 6 24.83 17.75 26.40
C LYS A 6 24.71 18.54 25.09
N ARG A 7 25.53 18.19 24.10
CA ARG A 7 25.35 18.67 22.72
C ARG A 7 23.94 18.28 22.25
N PRO A 8 23.07 19.23 21.86
CA PRO A 8 21.77 18.88 21.30
C PRO A 8 22.00 18.03 20.04
N LEU A 9 21.22 16.96 19.92
CA LEU A 9 21.19 16.14 18.72
C LEU A 9 20.78 17.04 17.54
N PRO A 10 21.34 16.84 16.33
CA PRO A 10 20.88 17.55 15.14
C PRO A 10 19.36 17.39 15.04
N GLN A 11 18.62 18.50 15.03
CA GLN A 11 17.21 18.44 14.68
C GLN A 11 17.14 17.92 13.24
N ALA A 12 16.37 16.85 13.03
CA ALA A 12 16.04 16.40 11.69
C ALA A 12 15.52 17.62 10.92
N SER A 13 16.19 17.96 9.83
CA SER A 13 15.70 19.04 8.97
C SER A 13 14.31 18.65 8.48
N PRO A 14 13.33 19.56 8.53
CA PRO A 14 12.00 19.25 8.01
C PRO A 14 12.14 18.82 6.55
N GLU A 15 11.38 17.80 6.18
CA GLU A 15 11.38 17.26 4.83
C GLU A 15 11.06 18.39 3.83
N PRO A 16 11.78 18.49 2.71
CA PRO A 16 11.58 19.58 1.75
C PRO A 16 10.16 19.52 1.19
N ALA A 17 9.43 20.65 1.26
CA ALA A 17 8.14 20.80 0.61
C ALA A 17 8.35 21.13 -0.87
N PHE A 18 7.75 20.36 -1.78
CA PHE A 18 7.82 20.60 -3.22
C PHE A 18 6.59 21.33 -3.75
N PHE A 19 5.47 21.30 -3.02
CA PHE A 19 4.21 21.95 -3.39
C PHE A 19 3.67 22.86 -2.27
N ASP A 20 2.78 23.78 -2.64
CA ASP A 20 2.15 24.73 -1.69
C ASP A 20 1.24 24.04 -0.65
N ASN A 21 0.79 22.81 -0.96
CA ASN A 21 -0.07 22.02 -0.07
C ASN A 21 0.63 20.72 0.31
N ALA A 22 1.02 20.59 1.58
CA ALA A 22 1.68 19.41 2.12
C ALA A 22 0.89 18.10 1.92
N ALA A 23 -0.43 18.15 1.75
CA ALA A 23 -1.22 16.97 1.40
C ALA A 23 -0.83 16.39 0.03
N VAL A 24 -0.39 17.24 -0.91
CA VAL A 24 0.08 16.82 -2.24
C VAL A 24 1.45 16.15 -2.15
N ASP A 25 2.39 16.73 -1.41
CA ASP A 25 3.70 16.11 -1.13
C ASP A 25 3.53 14.74 -0.48
N ASN A 26 2.69 14.65 0.55
CA ASN A 26 2.40 13.39 1.24
C ASN A 26 1.71 12.36 0.32
N LEU A 27 0.79 12.78 -0.56
CA LEU A 27 0.15 11.88 -1.50
C LEU A 27 1.16 11.32 -2.51
N ILE A 28 2.08 12.14 -3.01
CA ILE A 28 3.15 11.70 -3.92
C ILE A 28 4.07 10.71 -3.22
N ALA A 29 4.48 10.99 -1.97
CA ALA A 29 5.26 10.06 -1.17
C ALA A 29 4.55 8.70 -1.03
N VAL A 30 3.27 8.70 -0.67
CA VAL A 30 2.45 7.48 -0.57
C VAL A 30 2.38 6.74 -1.91
N VAL A 31 2.19 7.43 -3.03
CA VAL A 31 2.15 6.79 -4.36
C VAL A 31 3.49 6.15 -4.72
N LEU A 32 4.61 6.81 -4.41
CA LEU A 32 5.95 6.27 -4.65
C LEU A 32 6.20 5.01 -3.80
N GLU A 33 5.82 5.04 -2.52
CA GLU A 33 5.94 3.87 -1.63
C GLU A 33 5.01 2.73 -2.07
N LEU A 34 3.77 3.02 -2.47
CA LEU A 34 2.89 1.99 -3.04
C LEU A 34 3.46 1.39 -4.33
N GLY A 35 4.12 2.19 -5.17
CA GLY A 35 4.82 1.72 -6.35
C GLY A 35 6.00 0.81 -6.02
N SER A 36 6.76 1.12 -4.96
CA SER A 36 7.88 0.30 -4.49
C SER A 36 7.39 -1.06 -3.96
N GLU A 37 6.34 -1.06 -3.15
CA GLU A 37 5.72 -2.27 -2.62
C GLU A 37 5.10 -3.14 -3.73
N LEU A 38 4.44 -2.52 -4.71
CA LEU A 38 3.92 -3.24 -5.88
C LEU A 38 5.02 -3.95 -6.67
N TRP A 39 6.19 -3.32 -6.82
CA TRP A 39 7.35 -3.95 -7.46
C TRP A 39 7.85 -5.16 -6.69
N VAL A 40 7.94 -5.06 -5.35
CA VAL A 40 8.34 -6.18 -4.48
C VAL A 40 7.36 -7.34 -4.62
N GLN A 41 6.05 -7.07 -4.64
CA GLN A 41 5.03 -8.11 -4.85
C GLN A 41 5.18 -8.78 -6.23
N ARG A 42 5.41 -7.98 -7.30
CA ARG A 42 5.68 -8.52 -8.65
C ARG A 42 6.95 -9.36 -8.72
N GLN A 43 8.02 -8.94 -8.06
CA GLN A 43 9.25 -9.72 -7.94
C GLN A 43 8.99 -11.06 -7.26
N ARG A 44 8.28 -11.04 -6.13
CA ARG A 44 7.93 -12.25 -5.39
C ARG A 44 7.08 -13.22 -6.23
N MET A 45 6.09 -12.72 -6.97
CA MET A 45 5.27 -13.56 -7.85
C MET A 45 6.12 -14.25 -8.93
N ARG A 46 6.98 -13.50 -9.63
CA ARG A 46 7.90 -14.08 -10.63
C ARG A 46 8.83 -15.14 -10.05
N LEU A 47 9.30 -14.95 -8.81
CA LEU A 47 10.12 -15.95 -8.13
C LEU A 47 9.33 -17.22 -7.79
N ILE A 48 8.09 -17.07 -7.32
CA ILE A 48 7.19 -18.21 -7.04
C ILE A 48 6.95 -19.01 -8.33
N GLU A 49 6.58 -18.35 -9.43
CA GLU A 49 6.39 -19.00 -10.73
C GLU A 49 7.65 -19.76 -11.18
N LYS A 50 8.82 -19.13 -11.05
CA LYS A 50 10.10 -19.76 -11.40
C LYS A 50 10.39 -21.01 -10.56
N LEU A 51 10.17 -20.94 -9.25
CA LEU A 51 10.41 -22.06 -8.34
C LEU A 51 9.42 -23.21 -8.58
N LEU A 52 8.14 -22.90 -8.84
CA LEU A 52 7.12 -23.91 -9.18
C LEU A 52 7.43 -24.60 -10.52
N ALA A 53 7.93 -23.84 -11.50
CA ALA A 53 8.38 -24.38 -12.78
C ALA A 53 9.61 -25.30 -12.63
N GLN A 54 10.59 -24.90 -11.80
CA GLN A 54 11.76 -25.74 -11.50
C GLN A 54 11.37 -27.05 -10.80
N GLY A 55 10.34 -27.01 -9.94
CA GLY A 55 9.79 -28.20 -9.30
C GLY A 55 8.92 -29.08 -10.21
N GLY A 56 8.63 -28.64 -11.44
CA GLY A 56 7.80 -29.37 -12.40
C GLY A 56 6.29 -29.39 -12.07
N VAL A 57 5.83 -28.59 -11.11
CA VAL A 57 4.44 -28.59 -10.62
C VAL A 57 3.55 -27.66 -11.44
N VAL A 58 4.07 -26.49 -11.83
CA VAL A 58 3.34 -25.47 -12.61
C VAL A 58 4.26 -24.91 -13.67
N THR A 59 3.86 -24.96 -14.95
CA THR A 59 4.62 -24.35 -16.05
C THR A 59 4.07 -22.96 -16.38
N ALA A 60 4.90 -22.09 -16.94
CA ALA A 60 4.44 -20.78 -17.42
C ALA A 60 3.29 -20.94 -18.44
N GLU A 61 3.38 -21.91 -19.34
CA GLU A 61 2.33 -22.19 -20.33
C GLU A 61 1.01 -22.70 -19.70
N ALA A 62 1.07 -23.34 -18.53
CA ALA A 62 -0.13 -23.74 -17.80
C ALA A 62 -0.81 -22.54 -17.14
N ILE A 63 -0.03 -21.57 -16.63
CA ILE A 63 -0.56 -20.31 -16.06
C ILE A 63 -1.23 -19.49 -17.16
N GLU A 64 -0.56 -19.28 -18.29
CA GLU A 64 -1.10 -18.46 -19.40
C GLU A 64 -2.35 -19.05 -20.05
N ARG A 65 -2.50 -20.38 -20.03
CA ARG A 65 -3.67 -21.08 -20.56
C ARG A 65 -4.74 -21.35 -19.51
N TYR A 66 -4.50 -20.97 -18.25
CA TYR A 66 -5.46 -21.21 -17.19
C TYR A 66 -6.74 -20.42 -17.46
N ALA A 67 -7.83 -21.15 -17.66
CA ALA A 67 -9.16 -20.58 -17.77
C ALA A 67 -9.92 -20.92 -16.48
N GLU A 68 -10.23 -19.87 -15.71
CA GLU A 68 -11.03 -20.02 -14.50
C GLU A 68 -12.38 -20.70 -14.84
N SER A 69 -12.86 -21.56 -13.95
CA SER A 69 -14.24 -22.04 -13.97
C SER A 69 -15.23 -20.92 -13.64
N ASP A 70 -16.52 -21.11 -13.94
CA ASP A 70 -17.57 -20.16 -13.54
C ASP A 70 -17.60 -19.96 -12.01
N THR A 71 -17.34 -21.04 -11.26
CA THR A 71 -17.30 -21.02 -9.80
C THR A 71 -16.12 -20.19 -9.27
N GLU A 72 -14.94 -20.31 -9.87
CA GLU A 72 -13.77 -19.52 -9.47
C GLU A 72 -13.93 -18.05 -9.82
N ARG A 73 -14.46 -17.75 -11.02
CA ARG A 73 -14.78 -16.37 -11.40
C ARG A 73 -15.73 -15.72 -10.41
N ALA A 74 -16.79 -16.43 -10.00
CA ALA A 74 -17.75 -15.93 -9.03
C ALA A 74 -17.10 -15.68 -7.66
N ALA A 75 -16.24 -16.59 -7.20
CA ALA A 75 -15.48 -16.42 -5.96
C ALA A 75 -14.54 -15.22 -6.03
N ALA A 76 -13.77 -15.08 -7.12
CA ALA A 76 -12.85 -13.96 -7.34
C ALA A 76 -13.59 -12.61 -7.42
N ALA A 77 -14.78 -12.58 -8.04
CA ALA A 77 -15.62 -11.39 -8.07
C ALA A 77 -16.08 -10.99 -6.66
N SER A 78 -16.52 -11.96 -5.85
CA SER A 78 -16.92 -11.71 -4.46
C SER A 78 -15.75 -11.22 -3.61
N GLU A 79 -14.56 -11.81 -3.77
CA GLU A 79 -13.36 -11.39 -3.05
C GLU A 79 -12.94 -9.97 -3.45
N ARG A 80 -12.96 -9.66 -4.74
CA ARG A 80 -12.70 -8.32 -5.27
C ARG A 80 -13.67 -7.29 -4.70
N GLN A 81 -14.96 -7.62 -4.64
CA GLN A 81 -15.95 -6.72 -4.05
C GLN A 81 -15.66 -6.46 -2.57
N ALA A 82 -15.39 -7.52 -1.79
CA ALA A 82 -15.04 -7.37 -0.38
C ALA A 82 -13.75 -6.56 -0.16
N PHE A 83 -12.78 -6.66 -1.07
CA PHE A 83 -11.56 -5.86 -1.06
C PHE A 83 -11.85 -4.38 -1.35
N ILE A 84 -12.64 -4.10 -2.39
CA ILE A 84 -13.09 -2.74 -2.74
C ILE A 84 -13.85 -2.12 -1.56
N ASP A 85 -14.80 -2.84 -0.97
CA ASP A 85 -15.61 -2.34 0.15
C ASP A 85 -14.73 -2.03 1.37
N ARG A 86 -13.71 -2.84 1.63
CA ARG A 86 -12.77 -2.60 2.74
C ARG A 86 -11.92 -1.35 2.53
N ILE A 87 -11.42 -1.14 1.31
CA ILE A 87 -10.57 0.01 0.98
C ILE A 87 -11.42 1.28 0.90
N TYR A 88 -12.50 1.25 0.11
CA TYR A 88 -13.27 2.44 -0.20
C TYR A 88 -14.39 2.73 0.79
N GLY A 89 -14.88 1.72 1.51
CA GLY A 89 -15.85 1.91 2.59
C GLY A 89 -15.32 2.80 3.72
N ALA A 90 -14.00 2.87 3.91
CA ALA A 90 -13.37 3.81 4.83
C ALA A 90 -13.58 5.29 4.42
N PHE A 91 -13.63 5.59 3.12
CA PHE A 91 -13.93 6.93 2.61
C PHE A 91 -15.42 7.26 2.69
N ALA A 92 -16.30 6.27 2.50
CA ALA A 92 -17.75 6.45 2.53
C ALA A 92 -18.33 6.61 3.96
N ARG A 93 -17.52 6.31 5.00
CA ARG A 93 -17.96 6.43 6.38
C ARG A 93 -18.16 7.91 6.75
N PRO A 94 -19.34 8.32 7.27
CA PRO A 94 -19.54 9.67 7.74
C PRO A 94 -18.53 9.98 8.86
N ARG A 95 -17.79 11.09 8.72
CA ARG A 95 -16.87 11.59 9.74
C ARG A 95 -17.48 12.82 10.41
N VAL A 96 -17.42 12.86 11.73
CA VAL A 96 -17.78 14.04 12.53
C VAL A 96 -16.48 14.73 12.94
N ALA A 97 -16.50 16.06 13.04
CA ALA A 97 -15.35 16.84 13.49
C ALA A 97 -14.92 16.37 14.90
N ALA A 98 -13.61 16.27 15.12
CA ALA A 98 -13.05 15.84 16.41
C ALA A 98 -13.26 16.88 17.52
N THR A 99 -13.55 18.13 17.16
CA THR A 99 -13.84 19.21 18.08
C THR A 99 -15.28 19.67 17.86
N PRO A 100 -16.11 19.78 18.92
CA PRO A 100 -17.42 20.41 18.81
C PRO A 100 -17.26 21.81 18.23
N SER A 101 -18.11 22.17 17.28
CA SER A 101 -18.21 23.53 16.78
C SER A 101 -18.80 24.40 17.89
N ASP A 102 -17.94 24.92 18.77
CA ASP A 102 -18.30 26.03 19.64
C ASP A 102 -18.31 27.31 18.79
N GLU A 103 -19.43 27.57 18.11
CA GLU A 103 -19.75 28.92 17.63
C GLU A 103 -21.11 29.36 18.20
N PRO A 104 -21.19 30.55 18.84
CA PRO A 104 -22.45 31.21 19.17
C PRO A 104 -23.13 31.86 17.95
#